data_AF-A0A7Y2RDH1-F1
#
_entry.id   AF-A0A7Y2RDH1-F1
#
_cell.length_a   1.000
_cell.length_b   1.000
_cell.length_c   1.000
_cell.angle_alpha   90.00
_cell.angle_beta   90.00
_cell.angle_gamma   90.00
#
_symmetry.space_group_name_H-M   'P 1'
#
loop_
_entity.id
_entity.type
_entity.pdbx_description
1 polymer ?
#
loop_
_entity_poly.entity_id
_entity_poly.type
_entity_poly.pdbx_seq_one_letter_code
_entity_poly.pdbx_strand_id
1 'polypeptide(L)'
;MSIKGFPENARISFIGSIFKNVKNKDWNINLGLENKTTKKKFFKHARFSNMHLIARRRCLNPTSKSRDEKPLTLKFRIADLTQWNISNNVSTKQFQFSQKLTDLDQKFKNTIVHLPQLELARALFFHNAYFARSALSQNFLSLEFDLQTVSENHAQINVLSPRNFPLSQFDHPGMRNLLAWILINPEIRKSYESIAYHFFNEKIMVWNREWWYFNFDPPALANVEITVQAYYCKKLNQIYINEITEIKGLESKLPDQIDFYSHEFVQKENASSTAKSGTHSCVKESEFPKIDDGQEANSDRKIHTLATFPVLLSFSDPVLTRKVYNKKGYQNASSPSEEEQVEDCGVVGTDEASIDGTIGRGEFEGLNDESNNLELFMERFEAFKFMMEKFAEKHDITMTPKIHKLPKLRRSKLHITSDGNIRTLLEFRFELLHKNFSVFEIDVTDNRKKLSTLILRVNDTEHLDSIIEEMTKKIVQQSLRWPTLKYFEDYGLAKTLHHPKNLNELNESSHEFELWVERFDKIIKELLQKVKLK
;
A
#
# COMPACT_ATOMS: atom_id res chain seq x y z
N MET A 1 11.24 -14.95 -5.42
CA MET A 1 12.14 -14.57 -4.32
C MET A 1 12.46 -15.81 -3.50
N SER A 2 13.67 -15.90 -2.93
CA SER A 2 14.05 -16.99 -2.00
C SER A 2 14.97 -16.49 -0.88
N ILE A 3 15.02 -17.19 0.25
CA ILE A 3 15.95 -16.92 1.36
C ILE A 3 17.06 -17.96 1.33
N LYS A 4 18.32 -17.51 1.28
CA LYS A 4 19.50 -18.38 1.27
C LYS A 4 19.56 -19.21 2.55
N GLY A 5 19.93 -20.48 2.43
CA GLY A 5 20.09 -21.38 3.56
C GLY A 5 18.79 -21.98 4.10
N PHE A 6 17.64 -21.61 3.54
CA PHE A 6 16.34 -22.24 3.79
C PHE A 6 16.05 -23.29 2.70
N PRO A 7 15.58 -24.50 3.08
CA PRO A 7 15.13 -25.51 2.12
C PRO A 7 13.94 -25.03 1.29
N GLU A 8 13.76 -25.63 0.12
CA GLU A 8 12.55 -25.44 -0.68
C GLU A 8 11.30 -25.94 0.07
N ASN A 9 10.19 -25.24 -0.12
CA ASN A 9 8.90 -25.54 0.50
C ASN A 9 8.96 -25.68 2.03
N ALA A 10 9.75 -24.81 2.68
CA ALA A 10 9.91 -24.78 4.12
C ALA A 10 8.71 -24.08 4.77
N ARG A 11 7.80 -24.86 5.36
CA ARG A 11 6.63 -24.34 6.07
C ARG A 11 6.99 -23.94 7.49
N ILE A 12 6.63 -22.73 7.89
CA ILE A 12 6.83 -22.25 9.26
C ILE A 12 5.86 -22.98 10.20
N SER A 13 6.38 -23.83 11.07
CA SER A 13 5.59 -24.55 12.09
C SER A 13 5.57 -23.82 13.44
N PHE A 14 6.62 -23.03 13.69
CA PHE A 14 6.89 -22.42 14.98
C PHE A 14 7.69 -21.14 14.80
N ILE A 15 7.38 -20.12 15.62
CA ILE A 15 8.12 -18.87 15.74
C ILE A 15 8.52 -18.74 17.21
N GLY A 16 9.83 -18.66 17.45
CA GLY A 16 10.46 -18.67 18.78
C GLY A 16 10.99 -17.31 19.19
N SER A 17 11.94 -17.28 20.11
CA SER A 17 12.54 -16.03 20.61
C SER A 17 13.32 -15.27 19.54
N ILE A 18 13.36 -13.95 19.71
CA ILE A 18 14.26 -13.04 19.04
C ILE A 18 15.61 -13.12 19.77
N PHE A 19 16.73 -13.08 19.04
CA PHE A 19 18.05 -13.17 19.63
C PHE A 19 19.11 -12.43 18.82
N LYS A 20 20.22 -12.12 19.49
CA LYS A 20 21.43 -11.59 18.89
C LYS A 20 22.63 -12.26 19.55
N ASN A 21 23.57 -12.72 18.72
CA ASN A 21 24.86 -13.21 19.23
C ASN A 21 25.78 -12.00 19.44
N VAL A 22 26.61 -11.98 20.48
CA VAL A 22 27.51 -10.84 20.77
C VAL A 22 28.43 -10.48 19.59
N LYS A 23 28.79 -11.47 18.76
CA LYS A 23 29.62 -11.27 17.55
C LYS A 23 28.85 -10.75 16.33
N ASN A 24 27.52 -10.78 16.35
CA ASN A 24 26.67 -10.35 15.25
C ASN A 24 26.08 -8.98 15.59
N LYS A 25 25.96 -8.10 14.60
CA LYS A 25 25.35 -6.78 14.79
C LYS A 25 23.83 -6.84 14.86
N ASP A 26 23.20 -7.84 14.25
CA ASP A 26 21.78 -7.76 13.95
C ASP A 26 20.92 -8.84 14.61
N TRP A 27 19.66 -8.48 14.83
CA TRP A 27 18.66 -9.30 15.49
C TRP A 27 18.08 -10.36 14.56
N ASN A 28 17.88 -11.54 15.11
CA ASN A 28 17.38 -12.71 14.42
C ASN A 28 16.16 -13.27 15.14
N ILE A 29 15.29 -13.96 14.40
CA ILE A 29 14.12 -14.66 14.94
C ILE A 29 14.26 -16.16 14.73
N ASN A 30 14.08 -16.94 15.79
CA ASN A 30 14.15 -18.41 15.72
C ASN A 30 12.90 -18.99 15.03
N LEU A 31 13.09 -19.89 14.08
CA LEU A 31 12.03 -20.53 13.31
C LEU A 31 12.15 -22.06 13.38
N GLY A 32 11.04 -22.70 13.73
CA GLY A 32 10.87 -24.14 13.56
C GLY A 32 10.16 -24.39 12.23
N LEU A 33 10.80 -25.14 11.35
CA LEU A 33 10.36 -25.36 9.98
C LEU A 33 10.05 -26.83 9.74
N GLU A 34 9.11 -27.07 8.84
CA GLU A 34 8.72 -28.39 8.37
C GLU A 34 8.75 -28.38 6.84
N ASN A 35 9.46 -29.32 6.23
CA ASN A 35 9.39 -29.46 4.78
C ASN A 35 7.99 -29.95 4.39
N LYS A 36 7.30 -29.20 3.54
CA LYS A 36 5.90 -29.50 3.18
C LYS A 36 5.73 -30.88 2.53
N THR A 37 6.73 -31.32 1.76
CA THR A 37 6.74 -32.58 1.02
C THR A 37 7.20 -33.75 1.89
N THR A 38 8.37 -33.65 2.51
CA THR A 38 8.98 -34.77 3.26
C THR A 38 8.57 -34.83 4.73
N LYS A 39 7.87 -33.80 5.24
CA LYS A 39 7.49 -33.62 6.65
C LYS A 39 8.69 -33.56 7.63
N LYS A 40 9.92 -33.47 7.11
CA LYS A 40 11.14 -33.34 7.92
C LYS A 40 11.14 -31.99 8.65
N LYS A 41 11.41 -32.02 9.96
CA LYS A 41 11.53 -30.83 10.80
C LYS A 41 12.97 -30.36 10.91
N PHE A 42 13.17 -29.05 10.98
CA PHE A 42 14.48 -28.43 11.16
C PHE A 42 14.34 -27.05 11.79
N PHE A 43 15.42 -26.57 12.41
CA PHE A 43 15.47 -25.26 13.05
C PHE A 43 16.39 -24.34 12.26
N LYS A 44 15.93 -23.12 12.01
CA LYS A 44 16.68 -22.06 11.34
C LYS A 44 16.37 -20.75 12.04
N HIS A 45 17.05 -19.69 11.64
CA HIS A 45 16.68 -18.33 11.99
C HIS A 45 16.71 -17.48 10.72
N ALA A 46 15.99 -16.36 10.76
CA ALA A 46 16.04 -15.31 9.75
C ALA A 46 16.33 -13.98 10.45
N ARG A 47 16.78 -12.98 9.70
CA ARG A 47 16.86 -11.60 10.22
C ARG A 47 15.49 -11.11 10.68
N PHE A 48 15.46 -10.32 11.74
CA PHE A 48 14.22 -9.72 12.23
C PHE A 48 13.61 -8.75 11.20
N SER A 49 14.44 -8.12 10.37
CA SER A 49 13.99 -7.35 9.20
C SER A 49 13.09 -8.13 8.24
N ASN A 50 13.16 -9.48 8.23
CA ASN A 50 12.31 -10.34 7.39
C ASN A 50 10.94 -10.61 8.02
N MET A 51 10.56 -9.96 9.14
CA MET A 51 9.35 -10.27 9.89
C MET A 51 8.06 -10.21 9.05
N HIS A 52 8.02 -9.36 8.02
CA HIS A 52 6.91 -9.33 7.06
C HIS A 52 6.59 -10.71 6.44
N LEU A 53 7.63 -11.52 6.17
CA LEU A 53 7.52 -12.86 5.58
C LEU A 53 7.18 -13.96 6.59
N ILE A 54 7.19 -13.67 7.89
CA ILE A 54 7.23 -14.69 8.94
C ILE A 54 5.86 -14.75 9.61
N ALA A 55 4.98 -15.60 9.06
CA ALA A 55 3.72 -15.98 9.69
C ALA A 55 3.65 -17.50 9.83
N ARG A 56 2.92 -18.03 10.82
CA ARG A 56 2.82 -19.49 10.98
C ARG A 56 2.12 -20.06 9.76
N ARG A 57 2.49 -21.28 9.35
CA ARG A 57 2.03 -21.99 8.15
C ARG A 57 2.45 -21.37 6.81
N ARG A 58 3.05 -20.18 6.77
CA ARG A 58 3.60 -19.63 5.53
C ARG A 58 4.73 -20.50 4.98
N CYS A 59 4.78 -20.62 3.66
CA CYS A 59 5.76 -21.42 2.95
C CYS A 59 6.89 -20.51 2.45
N LEU A 60 8.10 -20.74 2.96
CA LEU A 60 9.32 -20.10 2.48
C LEU A 60 9.91 -20.90 1.32
N ASN A 61 10.52 -20.20 0.36
CA ASN A 61 11.09 -20.77 -0.87
C ASN A 61 10.10 -21.70 -1.59
N PRO A 62 8.87 -21.24 -1.91
CA PRO A 62 7.87 -22.08 -2.54
C PRO A 62 8.28 -22.48 -3.96
N THR A 63 8.00 -23.72 -4.35
CA THR A 63 8.14 -24.17 -5.75
C THR A 63 6.78 -24.37 -6.40
N SER A 64 6.71 -24.27 -7.73
CA SER A 64 5.47 -24.33 -8.52
C SER A 64 4.64 -25.61 -8.32
N LYS A 65 5.23 -26.68 -7.78
CA LYS A 65 4.58 -27.98 -7.54
C LYS A 65 3.89 -28.09 -6.17
N SER A 66 4.04 -27.10 -5.31
CA SER A 66 3.45 -27.11 -3.97
C SER A 66 1.99 -26.63 -4.07
N ARG A 67 1.00 -27.54 -3.99
CA ARG A 67 -0.40 -27.14 -3.74
C ARG A 67 -0.52 -26.64 -2.31
N ASP A 68 -0.93 -25.40 -2.11
CA ASP A 68 -1.29 -24.92 -0.77
C ASP A 68 -2.59 -25.60 -0.32
N GLU A 69 -2.54 -26.21 0.86
CA GLU A 69 -3.75 -26.62 1.57
C GLU A 69 -4.56 -25.34 1.77
N LYS A 70 -5.83 -25.33 1.36
CA LYS A 70 -6.71 -24.17 1.61
C LYS A 70 -6.77 -23.94 3.12
N PRO A 71 -6.25 -22.82 3.64
CA PRO A 71 -6.26 -22.56 5.07
C PRO A 71 -7.70 -22.36 5.56
N LEU A 72 -7.95 -22.64 6.83
CA LEU A 72 -9.20 -22.26 7.46
C LEU A 72 -9.21 -20.73 7.64
N THR A 73 -9.99 -20.05 6.82
CA THR A 73 -10.19 -18.60 6.91
C THR A 73 -11.37 -18.29 7.82
N LEU A 74 -11.14 -17.42 8.80
CA LEU A 74 -12.16 -16.94 9.74
C LEU A 74 -12.12 -15.42 9.81
N LYS A 75 -13.24 -14.82 10.22
CA LYS A 75 -13.35 -13.39 10.46
C LYS A 75 -13.83 -13.14 11.87
N PHE A 76 -13.17 -12.23 12.57
CA PHE A 76 -13.54 -11.85 13.93
C PHE A 76 -13.69 -10.34 14.03
N ARG A 77 -14.62 -9.90 14.87
CA ARG A 77 -14.71 -8.52 15.33
C ARG A 77 -14.01 -8.40 16.68
N ILE A 78 -13.02 -7.54 16.77
CA ILE A 78 -12.41 -7.10 18.02
C ILE A 78 -13.25 -5.91 18.51
N ALA A 79 -13.97 -6.08 19.62
CA ALA A 79 -14.70 -4.97 20.22
C ALA A 79 -13.73 -4.02 20.93
N ASP A 80 -12.81 -4.58 21.72
CA ASP A 80 -11.73 -3.90 22.43
C ASP A 80 -10.68 -4.96 22.80
N LEU A 81 -9.45 -4.81 22.31
CA LEU A 81 -8.35 -5.73 22.55
C LEU A 81 -7.84 -5.67 23.99
N THR A 82 -8.01 -4.53 24.68
CA THR A 82 -7.56 -4.38 26.08
C THR A 82 -8.29 -5.31 27.04
N GLN A 83 -9.45 -5.83 26.64
CA GLN A 83 -10.26 -6.79 27.39
C GLN A 83 -9.79 -8.24 27.21
N TRP A 84 -8.84 -8.51 26.31
CA TRP A 84 -8.37 -9.86 26.04
C TRP A 84 -7.36 -10.31 27.09
N ASN A 85 -7.41 -11.58 27.47
CA ASN A 85 -6.49 -12.13 28.45
C ASN A 85 -5.11 -12.33 27.82
N ILE A 86 -4.07 -11.81 28.47
CA ILE A 86 -2.68 -12.07 28.07
C ILE A 86 -2.21 -13.38 28.69
N SER A 87 -1.64 -14.25 27.86
CA SER A 87 -1.06 -15.52 28.29
C SER A 87 0.16 -15.87 27.44
N ASN A 88 0.86 -16.94 27.80
CA ASN A 88 1.98 -17.45 27.02
C ASN A 88 1.60 -18.74 26.32
N ASN A 89 2.02 -18.87 25.06
CA ASN A 89 1.92 -20.15 24.37
C ASN A 89 2.83 -21.18 25.06
N VAL A 90 2.27 -22.30 25.51
CA VAL A 90 3.02 -23.30 26.30
C VAL A 90 4.26 -23.82 25.56
N SER A 91 4.13 -24.02 24.24
CA SER A 91 5.19 -24.55 23.38
C SER A 91 6.24 -23.52 23.02
N THR A 92 5.82 -22.30 22.68
CA THR A 92 6.74 -21.28 22.13
C THR A 92 7.24 -20.28 23.15
N LYS A 93 6.57 -20.20 24.30
CA LYS A 93 6.70 -19.17 25.33
C LYS A 93 6.39 -17.76 24.85
N GLN A 94 6.01 -17.57 23.58
CA GLN A 94 5.60 -16.28 23.05
C GLN A 94 4.27 -15.84 23.65
N PHE A 95 4.14 -14.54 23.86
CA PHE A 95 2.92 -13.91 24.36
C PHE A 95 1.80 -14.02 23.32
N GLN A 96 0.57 -14.18 23.82
CA GLN A 96 -0.65 -14.26 23.02
C GLN A 96 -1.84 -13.68 23.78
N PHE A 97 -2.76 -13.05 23.05
CA PHE A 97 -4.07 -12.65 23.54
C PHE A 97 -5.05 -13.81 23.41
N SER A 98 -5.97 -13.94 24.37
CA SER A 98 -6.96 -15.00 24.40
C SER A 98 -8.34 -14.47 24.81
N GLN A 99 -9.35 -14.76 24.00
CA GLN A 99 -10.73 -14.36 24.25
C GLN A 99 -11.72 -15.35 23.66
N LYS A 100 -12.91 -15.48 24.26
CA LYS A 100 -14.03 -16.21 23.65
C LYS A 100 -14.71 -15.33 22.61
N LEU A 101 -14.75 -15.80 21.37
CA LEU A 101 -15.35 -15.08 20.25
C LEU A 101 -16.29 -15.99 19.46
N THR A 102 -17.15 -15.34 18.69
CA THR A 102 -17.92 -15.97 17.62
C THR A 102 -17.40 -15.39 16.30
N ASP A 103 -17.08 -16.24 15.33
CA ASP A 103 -16.70 -15.74 14.01
C ASP A 103 -17.90 -15.11 13.29
N LEU A 104 -17.65 -14.18 12.38
CA LEU A 104 -18.71 -13.43 11.69
C LEU A 104 -19.59 -14.33 10.80
N ASP A 105 -19.04 -15.43 10.27
CA ASP A 105 -19.81 -16.42 9.50
C ASP A 105 -20.56 -17.41 10.41
N GLN A 106 -20.47 -17.25 11.74
CA GLN A 106 -21.10 -18.09 12.75
C GLN A 106 -20.75 -19.59 12.69
N LYS A 107 -19.63 -19.97 12.05
CA LYS A 107 -19.13 -21.35 11.97
C LYS A 107 -18.65 -21.89 13.33
N PHE A 108 -18.11 -21.01 14.16
CA PHE A 108 -17.54 -21.24 15.48
C PHE A 108 -18.13 -20.22 16.45
N LYS A 109 -18.99 -20.69 17.36
CA LYS A 109 -19.67 -19.84 18.34
C LYS A 109 -19.00 -19.97 19.70
N ASN A 110 -18.78 -18.84 20.36
CA ASN A 110 -18.25 -18.77 21.73
C ASN A 110 -17.00 -19.65 21.95
N THR A 111 -16.10 -19.68 20.98
CA THR A 111 -14.87 -20.50 20.98
C THR A 111 -13.70 -19.66 21.45
N ILE A 112 -12.80 -20.25 22.24
CA ILE A 112 -11.58 -19.54 22.68
C ILE A 112 -10.65 -19.37 21.48
N VAL A 113 -10.29 -18.12 21.18
CA VAL A 113 -9.38 -17.73 20.12
C VAL A 113 -8.07 -17.25 20.74
N HIS A 114 -6.95 -17.74 20.22
CA HIS A 114 -5.60 -17.33 20.60
C HIS A 114 -4.94 -16.54 19.46
N LEU A 115 -4.56 -15.29 19.74
CA LEU A 115 -3.88 -14.38 18.83
C LEU A 115 -2.44 -14.14 19.31
N PRO A 116 -1.40 -14.62 18.60
CA PRO A 116 -0.02 -14.30 18.95
C PRO A 116 0.26 -12.79 18.88
N GLN A 117 0.91 -12.22 19.89
CA GLN A 117 1.23 -10.78 19.90
C GLN A 117 2.14 -10.40 18.73
N LEU A 118 3.15 -11.21 18.45
CA LEU A 118 4.06 -10.99 17.32
C LEU A 118 3.34 -10.99 15.96
N GLU A 119 2.28 -11.80 15.82
CA GLU A 119 1.48 -11.82 14.60
C GLU A 119 0.63 -10.55 14.47
N LEU A 120 0.08 -10.05 15.58
CA LEU A 120 -0.61 -8.76 15.60
C LEU A 120 0.32 -7.60 15.21
N ALA A 121 1.51 -7.52 15.82
CA ALA A 121 2.51 -6.50 15.47
C ALA A 121 2.98 -6.62 14.02
N ARG A 122 3.14 -7.85 13.49
CA ARG A 122 3.46 -8.08 12.07
C ARG A 122 2.41 -7.50 11.16
N ALA A 123 1.13 -7.71 11.48
CA ALA A 123 0.01 -7.29 10.67
C ALA A 123 -0.32 -5.79 10.80
N LEU A 124 0.05 -5.15 11.91
CA LEU A 124 -0.13 -3.71 12.13
C LEU A 124 1.06 -2.87 11.65
N PHE A 125 2.28 -3.37 11.80
CA PHE A 125 3.49 -2.53 11.70
C PHE A 125 4.57 -3.11 10.77
N PHE A 126 4.83 -4.42 10.80
CA PHE A 126 5.97 -5.02 10.06
C PHE A 126 5.65 -5.30 8.59
N HIS A 127 5.22 -4.27 7.87
CA HIS A 127 4.92 -4.33 6.44
C HIS A 127 6.16 -4.18 5.55
N ASN A 128 7.23 -3.62 6.11
CA ASN A 128 8.53 -3.50 5.44
C ASN A 128 9.67 -3.80 6.42
N ALA A 129 10.87 -3.94 5.88
CA ALA A 129 12.05 -4.30 6.64
C ALA A 129 12.45 -3.16 7.59
N TYR A 130 12.26 -1.91 7.16
CA TYR A 130 12.44 -0.73 8.01
C TYR A 130 11.67 -0.82 9.32
N PHE A 131 10.34 -0.96 9.27
CA PHE A 131 9.49 -0.96 10.47
C PHE A 131 9.79 -2.13 11.39
N ALA A 132 10.21 -3.28 10.86
CA ALA A 132 10.65 -4.39 11.69
C ALA A 132 11.96 -4.05 12.43
N ARG A 133 12.95 -3.48 11.75
CA ARG A 133 14.24 -3.11 12.38
C ARG A 133 14.09 -1.99 13.40
N SER A 134 13.42 -0.91 13.02
CA SER A 134 13.29 0.29 13.87
C SER A 134 12.47 0.03 15.13
N ALA A 135 11.59 -0.96 15.14
CA ALA A 135 10.79 -1.32 16.31
C ALA A 135 11.63 -1.87 17.48
N LEU A 136 12.86 -2.32 17.24
CA LEU A 136 13.78 -2.78 18.29
C LEU A 136 14.71 -1.66 18.80
N SER A 137 14.56 -0.43 18.30
CA SER A 137 15.41 0.72 18.63
C SER A 137 14.61 1.82 19.32
N GLN A 138 15.02 2.21 20.53
CA GLN A 138 14.37 3.29 21.27
C GLN A 138 14.53 4.64 20.56
N ASN A 139 13.47 5.46 20.56
CA ASN A 139 13.42 6.82 20.00
C ASN A 139 13.82 6.93 18.52
N PHE A 140 13.83 5.82 17.77
CA PHE A 140 14.34 5.78 16.40
C PHE A 140 13.57 6.69 15.45
N LEU A 141 12.23 6.71 15.55
CA LEU A 141 11.39 7.55 14.68
C LEU A 141 11.65 9.04 14.87
N SER A 142 11.88 9.49 16.11
CA SER A 142 12.19 10.90 16.41
C SER A 142 13.56 11.34 15.89
N LEU A 143 14.46 10.41 15.58
CA LEU A 143 15.76 10.71 14.98
C LEU A 143 15.66 10.91 13.46
N GLU A 144 14.67 10.30 12.81
CA GLU A 144 14.51 10.35 11.36
C GLU A 144 13.38 11.27 10.89
N PHE A 145 12.45 11.65 11.77
CA PHE A 145 11.29 12.47 11.42
C PHE A 145 11.07 13.59 12.42
N ASP A 146 10.90 14.79 11.89
CA ASP A 146 10.42 15.96 12.63
C ASP A 146 8.96 16.23 12.25
N LEU A 147 8.10 16.39 13.27
CA LEU A 147 6.66 16.59 13.11
C LEU A 147 6.31 18.03 13.44
N GLN A 148 5.65 18.71 12.51
CA GLN A 148 5.21 20.09 12.67
C GLN A 148 3.70 20.18 12.46
N THR A 149 2.99 20.74 13.44
CA THR A 149 1.57 21.06 13.31
C THR A 149 1.45 22.43 12.66
N VAL A 150 0.98 22.46 11.41
CA VAL A 150 0.78 23.71 10.66
C VAL A 150 -0.57 24.34 11.05
N SER A 151 -1.60 23.52 11.21
CA SER A 151 -2.90 23.88 11.77
C SER A 151 -3.58 22.65 12.37
N GLU A 152 -4.77 22.80 12.95
CA GLU A 152 -5.53 21.66 13.52
C GLU A 152 -5.78 20.54 12.49
N ASN A 153 -6.00 20.89 11.22
CA ASN A 153 -6.30 19.94 10.13
C ASN A 153 -5.11 19.72 9.18
N HIS A 154 -3.92 20.22 9.50
CA HIS A 154 -2.74 20.10 8.65
C HIS A 154 -1.47 19.77 9.45
N ALA A 155 -0.90 18.60 9.16
CA ALA A 155 0.40 18.19 9.68
C ALA A 155 1.47 18.13 8.58
N GLN A 156 2.69 18.47 8.96
CA GLN A 156 3.88 18.39 8.15
C GLN A 156 4.87 17.40 8.77
N ILE A 157 5.40 16.49 7.95
CA ILE A 157 6.40 15.50 8.33
C ILE A 157 7.68 15.78 7.54
N ASN A 158 8.72 16.24 8.24
CA ASN A 158 10.04 16.49 7.69
C ASN A 158 10.92 15.24 7.86
N VAL A 159 11.40 14.68 6.75
CA VAL A 159 12.35 13.58 6.77
C VAL A 159 13.76 14.13 6.98
N LEU A 160 14.39 13.73 8.09
CA LEU A 160 15.71 14.17 8.51
C LEU A 160 16.81 13.32 7.87
N SER A 161 18.04 13.83 7.88
CA SER A 161 19.26 13.12 7.46
C SER A 161 20.15 12.83 8.67
N PRO A 162 20.77 11.63 8.78
CA PRO A 162 20.67 10.49 7.86
C PRO A 162 19.32 9.77 7.97
N ARG A 163 18.89 9.11 6.88
CA ARG A 163 17.61 8.39 6.81
C ARG A 163 17.83 6.91 6.49
N ASN A 164 17.14 6.03 7.20
CA ASN A 164 17.05 4.62 6.84
C ASN A 164 15.74 4.27 6.15
N PHE A 165 14.69 5.09 6.28
CA PHE A 165 13.45 4.87 5.55
C PHE A 165 13.66 5.06 4.03
N PRO A 166 13.42 4.04 3.19
CA PRO A 166 13.69 4.14 1.76
C PRO A 166 12.90 5.24 1.04
N LEU A 167 13.55 5.99 0.13
CA LEU A 167 12.87 7.02 -0.67
C LEU A 167 11.75 6.45 -1.55
N SER A 168 11.93 5.25 -2.09
CA SER A 168 10.93 4.58 -2.92
C SER A 168 9.64 4.29 -2.17
N GLN A 169 9.71 4.06 -0.85
CA GLN A 169 8.52 3.78 -0.03
C GLN A 169 7.57 4.98 0.06
N PHE A 170 8.08 6.20 -0.11
CA PHE A 170 7.25 7.41 -0.23
C PHE A 170 6.45 7.48 -1.53
N ASP A 171 6.78 6.68 -2.54
CA ASP A 171 5.99 6.63 -3.78
C ASP A 171 4.72 5.75 -3.63
N HIS A 172 4.56 5.05 -2.50
CA HIS A 172 3.39 4.21 -2.19
C HIS A 172 2.44 4.92 -1.21
N PRO A 173 1.22 5.33 -1.62
CA PRO A 173 0.29 6.03 -0.74
C PRO A 173 -0.04 5.29 0.55
N GLY A 174 -0.33 3.98 0.47
CA GLY A 174 -0.60 3.17 1.67
C GLY A 174 0.55 3.16 2.67
N MET A 175 1.80 3.13 2.18
CA MET A 175 2.98 3.16 3.06
C MET A 175 3.17 4.54 3.71
N ARG A 176 2.87 5.63 2.97
CA ARG A 176 2.84 6.98 3.54
C ARG A 176 1.75 7.11 4.60
N ASN A 177 0.56 6.56 4.35
CA ASN A 177 -0.56 6.55 5.29
C ASN A 177 -0.19 5.78 6.57
N LEU A 178 0.42 4.59 6.44
CA LEU A 178 0.93 3.83 7.59
C LEU A 178 1.99 4.61 8.37
N LEU A 179 2.97 5.22 7.69
CA LEU A 179 4.00 6.02 8.34
C LEU A 179 3.40 7.22 9.08
N ALA A 180 2.47 7.95 8.45
CA ALA A 180 1.76 9.05 9.07
C ALA A 180 0.95 8.60 10.29
N TRP A 181 0.26 7.46 10.18
CA TRP A 181 -0.51 6.85 11.27
C TRP A 181 0.38 6.52 12.49
N ILE A 182 1.53 5.89 12.26
CA ILE A 182 2.49 5.57 13.33
C ILE A 182 3.09 6.85 13.95
N LEU A 183 3.36 7.88 13.15
CA LEU A 183 4.04 9.09 13.63
C LEU A 183 3.12 10.06 14.37
N ILE A 184 1.88 10.22 13.90
CA ILE A 184 0.95 11.27 14.37
C ILE A 184 -0.05 10.74 15.39
N ASN A 185 -0.63 9.54 15.20
CA ASN A 185 -1.64 9.03 16.12
C ASN A 185 -0.95 8.59 17.45
N PRO A 186 -1.25 9.24 18.59
CA PRO A 186 -0.52 9.00 19.84
C PRO A 186 -0.66 7.57 20.38
N GLU A 187 -1.83 6.96 20.23
CA GLU A 187 -2.09 5.59 20.69
C GLU A 187 -1.24 4.60 19.89
N ILE A 188 -1.22 4.78 18.57
CA ILE A 188 -0.50 3.91 17.64
C ILE A 188 1.00 4.09 17.79
N ARG A 189 1.46 5.34 17.91
CA ARG A 189 2.85 5.65 18.19
C ARG A 189 3.34 4.99 19.47
N LYS A 190 2.58 5.16 20.56
CA LYS A 190 2.88 4.54 21.85
C LYS A 190 2.93 3.02 21.72
N SER A 191 2.00 2.41 20.98
CA SER A 191 2.00 0.97 20.75
C SER A 191 3.25 0.51 19.99
N TYR A 192 3.63 1.20 18.92
CA TYR A 192 4.83 0.87 18.16
C TYR A 192 6.11 1.04 18.98
N GLU A 193 6.27 2.16 19.69
CA GLU A 193 7.44 2.45 20.53
C GLU A 193 7.51 1.55 21.79
N SER A 194 6.38 1.00 22.26
CA SER A 194 6.36 0.03 23.35
C SER A 194 7.16 -1.24 23.04
N ILE A 195 7.28 -1.61 21.75
CA ILE A 195 8.07 -2.78 21.32
C ILE A 195 9.52 -2.60 21.78
N ALA A 196 10.13 -1.44 21.49
CA ALA A 196 11.49 -1.13 21.89
C ALA A 196 11.63 -1.00 23.41
N TYR A 197 10.61 -0.46 24.09
CA TYR A 197 10.57 -0.37 25.54
C TYR A 197 10.61 -1.76 26.20
N HIS A 198 9.69 -2.66 25.85
CA HIS A 198 9.66 -4.02 26.38
C HIS A 198 10.93 -4.79 26.01
N PHE A 199 11.36 -4.69 24.75
CA PHE A 199 12.58 -5.33 24.28
C PHE A 199 13.81 -4.94 25.13
N PHE A 200 14.00 -3.66 25.41
CA PHE A 200 15.15 -3.19 26.19
C PHE A 200 15.11 -3.67 27.65
N ASN A 201 13.91 -3.66 28.26
CA ASN A 201 13.74 -3.97 29.69
C ASN A 201 13.66 -5.47 29.97
N GLU A 202 13.20 -6.28 29.01
CA GLU A 202 12.91 -7.70 29.20
C GLU A 202 13.93 -8.63 28.53
N LYS A 203 14.85 -8.12 27.70
CA LYS A 203 15.89 -8.96 27.09
C LYS A 203 16.76 -9.59 28.16
N ILE A 204 17.09 -10.85 27.95
CA ILE A 204 17.91 -11.66 28.85
C ILE A 204 19.27 -11.88 28.17
N MET A 205 20.35 -11.91 28.95
CA MET A 205 21.69 -12.23 28.48
C MET A 205 22.16 -13.57 29.05
N VAL A 206 22.51 -14.53 28.19
CA VAL A 206 23.04 -15.85 28.60
C VAL A 206 24.19 -16.23 27.66
N TRP A 207 25.36 -16.56 28.20
CA TRP A 207 26.51 -17.14 27.48
C TRP A 207 26.83 -16.45 26.13
N ASN A 208 26.92 -15.11 26.13
CA ASN A 208 27.19 -14.29 24.94
C ASN A 208 26.10 -14.29 23.86
N ARG A 209 24.86 -14.55 24.27
CA ARG A 209 23.67 -14.40 23.45
C ARG A 209 22.62 -13.61 24.22
N GLU A 210 22.10 -12.57 23.58
CA GLU A 210 20.90 -11.89 24.03
C GLU A 210 19.69 -12.57 23.42
N TRP A 211 18.62 -12.74 24.20
CA TRP A 211 17.37 -13.32 23.74
C TRP A 211 16.17 -12.65 24.40
N TRP A 212 15.06 -12.56 23.67
CA TRP A 212 13.83 -11.92 24.09
C TRP A 212 12.62 -12.63 23.47
N TYR A 213 11.54 -12.74 24.23
CA TYR A 213 10.23 -13.17 23.74
C TYR A 213 9.40 -11.94 23.45
N PHE A 214 8.83 -11.84 22.25
CA PHE A 214 8.24 -10.61 21.77
C PHE A 214 7.03 -10.22 22.62
N ASN A 215 7.06 -8.98 23.10
CA ASN A 215 6.00 -8.37 23.88
C ASN A 215 5.83 -6.91 23.43
N PHE A 216 4.60 -6.42 23.47
CA PHE A 216 4.29 -5.01 23.22
C PHE A 216 2.91 -4.64 23.81
N ASP A 217 2.68 -3.35 24.00
CA ASP A 217 1.37 -2.80 24.35
C ASP A 217 0.59 -2.52 23.05
N PRO A 218 -0.38 -3.36 22.65
CA PRO A 218 -1.14 -3.12 21.42
C PRO A 218 -2.12 -1.94 21.59
N PRO A 219 -2.59 -1.32 20.50
CA PRO A 219 -3.69 -0.37 20.59
C PRO A 219 -5.01 -1.11 20.91
N ALA A 220 -6.04 -0.38 21.31
CA ALA A 220 -7.33 -0.96 21.71
C ALA A 220 -8.06 -1.65 20.54
N LEU A 221 -7.82 -1.23 19.30
CA LEU A 221 -8.46 -1.78 18.10
C LEU A 221 -9.99 -1.86 18.23
N ALA A 222 -10.60 -0.75 18.70
CA ALA A 222 -12.02 -0.69 18.98
C ALA A 222 -12.85 -0.94 17.70
N ASN A 223 -13.75 -1.92 17.76
CA ASN A 223 -14.65 -2.32 16.67
C ASN A 223 -13.97 -2.72 15.34
N VAL A 224 -12.71 -3.16 15.38
CA VAL A 224 -11.93 -3.58 14.20
C VAL A 224 -12.29 -5.00 13.77
N GLU A 225 -12.41 -5.23 12.46
CA GLU A 225 -12.53 -6.57 11.89
C GLU A 225 -11.17 -7.12 11.47
N ILE A 226 -10.89 -8.39 11.79
CA ILE A 226 -9.72 -9.10 11.31
C ILE A 226 -10.12 -10.32 10.49
N THR A 227 -9.50 -10.51 9.32
CA THR A 227 -9.55 -11.78 8.57
C THR A 227 -8.26 -12.54 8.83
N VAL A 228 -8.40 -13.80 9.23
CA VAL A 228 -7.27 -14.63 9.66
C VAL A 228 -7.26 -15.99 8.99
N GLN A 229 -6.06 -16.52 8.79
CA GLN A 229 -5.82 -17.95 8.59
C GLN A 229 -5.57 -18.59 9.96
N ALA A 230 -6.34 -19.62 10.29
CA ALA A 230 -6.33 -20.23 11.60
C ALA A 230 -6.18 -21.75 11.56
N TYR A 231 -5.86 -22.31 12.72
CA TYR A 231 -5.95 -23.74 13.00
C TYR A 231 -6.98 -23.96 14.11
N TYR A 232 -7.97 -24.82 13.85
CA TYR A 232 -8.94 -25.24 14.85
C TYR A 232 -8.50 -26.56 15.50
N CYS A 233 -8.29 -26.54 16.82
CA CYS A 233 -7.98 -27.72 17.62
C CYS A 233 -9.28 -28.34 18.15
N LYS A 234 -9.77 -29.39 17.47
CA LYS A 234 -10.98 -30.13 17.89
C LYS A 234 -10.91 -30.65 19.32
N LYS A 235 -9.74 -31.12 19.78
CA LYS A 235 -9.55 -31.70 21.12
C LYS A 235 -9.79 -30.68 22.25
N LEU A 236 -9.33 -29.45 22.05
CA LEU A 236 -9.43 -28.39 23.05
C LEU A 236 -10.64 -27.48 22.81
N ASN A 237 -11.29 -27.59 21.65
CA ASN A 237 -12.29 -26.63 21.17
C ASN A 237 -11.74 -25.19 21.19
N GLN A 238 -10.58 -25.00 20.57
CA GLN A 238 -9.85 -23.73 20.55
C GLN A 238 -9.35 -23.40 19.15
N ILE A 239 -9.27 -22.12 18.83
CA ILE A 239 -8.78 -21.59 17.57
C ILE A 239 -7.44 -20.90 17.82
N TYR A 240 -6.46 -21.21 16.98
CA TYR A 240 -5.13 -20.61 17.01
C TYR A 240 -4.91 -19.85 15.72
N ILE A 241 -4.74 -18.53 15.81
CA ILE A 241 -4.45 -17.67 14.66
C ILE A 241 -3.01 -17.94 14.20
N ASN A 242 -2.84 -18.19 12.91
CA ASN A 242 -1.54 -18.41 12.28
C ASN A 242 -1.03 -17.16 11.55
N GLU A 243 -1.95 -16.46 10.87
CA GLU A 243 -1.67 -15.28 10.05
C GLU A 243 -2.93 -14.39 10.01
N ILE A 244 -2.76 -13.09 10.23
CA ILE A 244 -3.72 -12.04 9.88
C ILE A 244 -3.43 -11.61 8.45
N THR A 245 -4.45 -11.66 7.61
CA THR A 245 -4.35 -11.27 6.20
C THR A 245 -5.00 -9.92 5.92
N GLU A 246 -5.94 -9.50 6.77
CA GLU A 246 -6.68 -8.25 6.60
C GLU A 246 -7.11 -7.68 7.96
N ILE A 247 -7.07 -6.36 8.07
CA ILE A 247 -7.58 -5.58 9.20
C ILE A 247 -8.43 -4.44 8.63
N LYS A 248 -9.69 -4.33 9.07
CA LYS A 248 -10.70 -3.39 8.56
C LYS A 248 -11.32 -2.56 9.67
N GLY A 249 -11.62 -1.30 9.35
CA GLY A 249 -12.24 -0.37 10.28
C GLY A 249 -11.25 0.20 11.31
N LEU A 250 -9.99 0.41 10.91
CA LEU A 250 -9.02 1.11 11.73
C LEU A 250 -9.38 2.60 11.80
N GLU A 251 -9.39 3.17 13.00
CA GLU A 251 -9.49 4.62 13.16
C GLU A 251 -8.11 5.26 12.90
N SER A 252 -8.05 6.19 11.94
CA SER A 252 -6.82 6.91 11.63
C SER A 252 -6.52 7.96 12.71
N LYS A 253 -7.54 8.75 13.09
CA LYS A 253 -7.41 9.97 13.92
C LYS A 253 -6.30 10.89 13.42
N LEU A 254 -6.19 11.00 12.10
CA LEU A 254 -5.22 11.83 11.42
C LEU A 254 -5.83 13.16 10.98
N PRO A 255 -5.04 14.24 10.87
CA PRO A 255 -5.47 15.47 10.21
C PRO A 255 -5.82 15.24 8.74
N ASP A 256 -6.73 16.06 8.19
CA ASP A 256 -7.20 15.95 6.80
C ASP A 256 -6.05 16.03 5.78
N GLN A 257 -5.06 16.89 6.05
CA GLN A 257 -3.91 17.10 5.18
C GLN A 257 -2.60 16.74 5.87
N ILE A 258 -1.78 15.93 5.18
CA ILE A 258 -0.47 15.51 5.66
C ILE A 258 0.56 15.62 4.54
N ASP A 259 1.55 16.49 4.74
CA ASP A 259 2.59 16.77 3.76
C ASP A 259 3.94 16.20 4.20
N PHE A 260 4.54 15.37 3.35
CA PHE A 260 5.89 14.84 3.53
C PHE A 260 6.90 15.70 2.79
N TYR A 261 7.91 16.18 3.52
CA TYR A 261 9.03 16.96 3.00
C TYR A 261 10.34 16.19 3.15
N SER A 262 11.18 16.27 2.12
CA SER A 262 12.58 15.82 2.16
C SER A 262 13.39 16.69 1.22
N HIS A 263 14.63 16.99 1.60
CA HIS A 263 15.59 17.66 0.70
C HIS A 263 15.79 16.89 -0.62
N GLU A 264 15.62 15.56 -0.61
CA GLU A 264 15.77 14.67 -1.77
C GLU A 264 14.51 14.55 -2.63
N PHE A 265 13.37 15.12 -2.24
CA PHE A 265 12.17 15.14 -3.06
C PHE A 265 12.30 16.17 -4.18
N VAL A 266 13.20 15.95 -5.13
CA VAL A 266 13.49 16.90 -6.20
C VAL A 266 12.66 16.57 -7.45
N GLN A 267 11.92 17.56 -7.95
CA GLN A 267 11.24 17.43 -9.23
C GLN A 267 12.27 17.55 -10.37
N LYS A 268 12.45 16.48 -11.16
CA LYS A 268 13.18 16.60 -12.44
C LYS A 268 12.26 17.29 -13.43
N GLU A 269 12.58 18.52 -13.83
CA GLU A 269 11.94 19.13 -14.99
C GLU A 269 12.22 18.25 -16.21
N ASN A 270 11.15 17.88 -16.92
CA ASN A 270 11.30 17.24 -18.23
C ASN A 270 11.87 18.31 -19.16
N ALA A 271 13.19 18.39 -19.29
CA ALA A 271 13.79 19.05 -20.43
C ALA A 271 13.14 18.43 -21.68
N SER A 272 12.52 19.27 -22.51
CA SER A 272 12.06 18.90 -23.84
C SER A 272 13.26 18.50 -24.67
N SER A 273 13.72 17.26 -24.54
CA SER A 273 14.83 16.75 -25.33
C SER A 273 14.30 15.88 -26.45
N THR A 274 14.36 16.45 -27.65
CA THR A 274 14.59 15.77 -28.94
C THR A 274 15.94 15.03 -28.93
N ALA A 275 16.23 14.27 -27.86
CA ALA A 275 17.41 13.43 -27.78
C ALA A 275 17.06 12.04 -28.33
N LYS A 276 17.77 11.65 -29.39
CA LYS A 276 17.73 10.31 -29.95
C LYS A 276 17.89 9.29 -28.82
N SER A 277 16.97 8.33 -28.78
CA SER A 277 16.97 7.18 -27.89
C SER A 277 18.32 6.45 -27.99
N GLY A 278 19.24 6.73 -27.07
CA GLY A 278 20.40 5.89 -26.83
C GLY A 278 19.89 4.55 -26.30
N THR A 279 20.27 3.47 -26.97
CA THR A 279 20.04 2.10 -26.51
C THR A 279 20.82 1.90 -25.21
N HIS A 280 20.22 2.26 -24.08
CA HIS A 280 20.71 1.82 -22.78
C HIS A 280 20.52 0.31 -22.70
N SER A 281 21.63 -0.40 -22.52
CA SER A 281 21.64 -1.83 -22.27
C SER A 281 20.70 -2.15 -21.10
N CYS A 282 19.82 -3.11 -21.36
CA CYS A 282 18.82 -3.57 -20.42
C CYS A 282 19.52 -4.35 -19.30
N VAL A 283 19.82 -3.69 -18.18
CA VAL A 283 20.02 -4.44 -16.93
C VAL A 283 18.65 -4.95 -16.53
N LYS A 284 18.41 -6.24 -16.80
CA LYS A 284 17.22 -6.95 -16.31
C LYS A 284 17.34 -6.99 -14.79
N GLU A 285 16.45 -6.28 -14.09
CA GLU A 285 16.17 -6.58 -12.69
C GLU A 285 15.90 -8.08 -12.60
N SER A 286 16.61 -8.78 -11.71
CA SER A 286 16.35 -10.20 -11.50
C SER A 286 14.91 -10.34 -11.02
N GLU A 287 14.06 -11.03 -11.79
CA GLU A 287 12.64 -11.25 -11.44
C GLU A 287 12.47 -11.96 -10.09
N PHE A 288 13.54 -12.59 -9.58
CA PHE A 288 13.52 -13.36 -8.34
C PHE A 288 14.77 -13.09 -7.47
N PRO A 289 14.82 -11.95 -6.76
CA PRO A 289 15.92 -11.67 -5.85
C PRO A 289 16.01 -12.73 -4.73
N LYS A 290 17.24 -13.01 -4.29
CA LYS A 290 17.59 -13.94 -3.23
C LYS A 290 18.04 -13.17 -2.00
N ILE A 291 17.36 -13.33 -0.87
CA ILE A 291 17.83 -12.78 0.41
C ILE A 291 19.05 -13.57 0.88
N ASP A 292 20.12 -12.87 1.22
CA ASP A 292 21.27 -13.43 1.94
C ASP A 292 21.49 -12.68 3.26
N ASP A 293 20.90 -13.24 4.33
CA ASP A 293 21.02 -12.72 5.69
C ASP A 293 22.46 -12.72 6.23
N GLY A 294 23.41 -13.40 5.57
CA GLY A 294 24.81 -13.49 5.98
C GLY A 294 25.73 -12.41 5.40
N GLN A 295 25.24 -11.55 4.51
CA GLN A 295 26.01 -10.48 3.87
C GLN A 295 25.34 -9.12 4.11
N GLU A 296 26.15 -8.07 4.19
CA GLU A 296 25.70 -6.70 4.48
C GLU A 296 25.35 -5.98 3.19
N ALA A 297 24.22 -5.25 3.19
CA ALA A 297 23.76 -4.52 2.02
C ALA A 297 24.52 -3.20 1.87
N ASN A 298 24.81 -2.81 0.64
CA ASN A 298 25.52 -1.57 0.35
C ASN A 298 24.53 -0.38 0.26
N SER A 299 24.82 0.73 0.95
CA SER A 299 23.97 1.94 0.98
C SER A 299 23.78 2.58 -0.40
N ASP A 300 24.79 2.48 -1.26
CA ASP A 300 24.88 3.16 -2.55
C ASP A 300 24.24 2.34 -3.67
N ARG A 301 23.97 1.06 -3.41
CA ARG A 301 23.27 0.17 -4.35
C ARG A 301 21.76 0.41 -4.34
N LYS A 302 21.14 0.11 -5.48
CA LYS A 302 19.70 0.24 -5.67
C LYS A 302 18.92 -0.68 -4.72
N ILE A 303 17.76 -0.19 -4.31
CA ILE A 303 16.78 -0.95 -3.54
C ILE A 303 15.91 -1.78 -4.50
N HIS A 304 15.86 -3.08 -4.25
CA HIS A 304 15.01 -4.05 -4.93
C HIS A 304 13.74 -4.31 -4.14
N THR A 305 12.58 -4.11 -4.77
CA THR A 305 11.30 -4.51 -4.20
C THR A 305 11.19 -6.04 -4.18
N LEU A 306 10.89 -6.58 -3.00
CA LEU A 306 10.72 -8.00 -2.75
C LEU A 306 9.24 -8.38 -2.85
N ALA A 307 8.91 -9.23 -3.83
CA ALA A 307 7.54 -9.73 -4.01
C ALA A 307 7.10 -10.58 -2.79
N THR A 308 5.95 -10.22 -2.21
CA THR A 308 5.38 -10.82 -1.01
C THR A 308 3.85 -10.77 -1.05
N PHE A 309 3.17 -11.49 -0.16
CA PHE A 309 1.73 -11.30 0.05
C PHE A 309 1.52 -10.15 1.04
N PRO A 310 0.89 -9.04 0.62
CA PRO A 310 0.64 -7.90 1.49
C PRO A 310 -0.45 -8.21 2.51
N VAL A 311 -0.41 -7.53 3.65
CA VAL A 311 -1.54 -7.43 4.57
C VAL A 311 -2.46 -6.33 4.06
N LEU A 312 -3.76 -6.59 4.04
CA LEU A 312 -4.78 -5.60 3.66
C LEU A 312 -5.13 -4.76 4.89
N LEU A 313 -4.92 -3.44 4.84
CA LEU A 313 -5.40 -2.51 5.86
C LEU A 313 -6.49 -1.61 5.27
N SER A 314 -7.49 -1.28 6.08
CA SER A 314 -8.56 -0.37 5.69
C SER A 314 -8.96 0.50 6.88
N PHE A 315 -8.87 1.81 6.68
CA PHE A 315 -9.26 2.83 7.65
C PHE A 315 -10.74 3.19 7.47
N SER A 316 -11.44 3.42 8.59
CA SER A 316 -12.82 3.94 8.59
C SER A 316 -12.90 5.39 8.14
N ASP A 317 -11.84 6.13 8.41
CA ASP A 317 -11.62 7.55 8.16
C ASP A 317 -10.29 7.70 7.39
N PRO A 318 -10.26 7.35 6.09
CA PRO A 318 -9.04 7.44 5.32
C PRO A 318 -8.57 8.89 5.15
N VAL A 319 -7.27 9.05 4.91
CA VAL A 319 -6.65 10.34 4.59
C VAL A 319 -5.74 10.21 3.37
N LEU A 320 -5.60 11.30 2.60
CA LEU A 320 -4.66 11.37 1.48
C LEU A 320 -3.39 12.11 1.89
N THR A 321 -2.32 11.35 2.07
CA THR A 321 -0.99 11.92 2.27
C THR A 321 -0.39 12.44 0.96
N ARG A 322 0.38 13.52 1.02
CA ARG A 322 1.05 14.13 -0.14
C ARG A 322 2.55 14.15 0.04
N LYS A 323 3.26 13.98 -1.07
CA LYS A 323 4.70 14.16 -1.18
C LYS A 323 4.98 15.53 -1.79
N VAL A 324 5.63 16.40 -1.02
CA VAL A 324 5.94 17.75 -1.48
C VAL A 324 7.32 17.76 -2.13
N TYR A 325 7.36 18.17 -3.41
CA TYR A 325 8.59 18.23 -4.17
C TYR A 325 9.21 19.63 -4.13
N ASN A 326 10.52 19.68 -3.90
CA ASN A 326 11.33 20.88 -4.04
C ASN A 326 11.43 21.28 -5.52
N LYS A 327 11.09 22.54 -5.82
CA LYS A 327 11.36 23.15 -7.13
C LYS A 327 12.87 23.37 -7.25
N LYS A 328 13.49 22.92 -8.34
CA LYS A 328 14.90 23.24 -8.59
C LYS A 328 15.05 24.76 -8.77
N GLY A 329 15.88 25.39 -7.95
CA GLY A 329 16.63 26.56 -8.44
C GLY A 329 17.64 26.08 -9.49
N TYR A 330 17.89 26.87 -10.53
CA TYR A 330 18.96 26.61 -11.49
C TYR A 330 20.30 26.49 -10.75
N GLN A 331 20.70 25.26 -10.43
CA GLN A 331 22.06 24.95 -10.03
C GLN A 331 22.62 24.00 -11.08
N ASN A 332 23.67 24.46 -11.75
CA ASN A 332 24.56 23.66 -12.56
C ASN A 332 25.24 22.66 -11.63
N ALA A 333 24.58 21.54 -11.35
CA ALA A 333 25.25 20.40 -10.75
C ALA A 333 26.09 19.76 -11.86
N SER A 334 27.41 19.88 -11.72
CA SER A 334 28.39 19.04 -12.38
C SER A 334 27.89 17.59 -12.32
N SER A 335 27.72 16.96 -13.48
CA SER A 335 27.43 15.53 -13.54
C SER A 335 28.46 14.81 -12.68
N PRO A 336 28.06 13.98 -11.70
CA PRO A 336 28.98 12.99 -11.16
C PRO A 336 29.48 12.18 -12.34
N SER A 337 30.80 12.00 -12.42
CA SER A 337 31.43 11.06 -13.33
C SER A 337 30.69 9.72 -13.28
N GLU A 338 30.57 9.06 -14.43
CA GLU A 338 29.98 7.73 -14.55
C GLU A 338 30.65 6.78 -13.55
N GLU A 339 30.04 6.63 -12.37
CA GLU A 339 30.36 5.55 -11.46
C GLU A 339 29.95 4.28 -12.17
N GLU A 340 30.93 3.38 -12.33
CA GLU A 340 30.70 2.03 -12.82
C GLU A 340 29.48 1.46 -12.11
N GLN A 341 28.39 1.22 -12.86
CA GLN A 341 27.21 0.56 -12.32
C GLN A 341 27.67 -0.82 -11.86
N VAL A 342 27.94 -0.96 -10.57
CA VAL A 342 28.28 -2.23 -9.95
C VAL A 342 27.17 -3.21 -10.30
N GLU A 343 27.57 -4.30 -10.94
CA GLU A 343 26.70 -5.35 -11.42
C GLU A 343 25.77 -5.79 -10.29
N ASP A 344 24.48 -5.48 -10.43
CA ASP A 344 23.50 -5.71 -9.37
C ASP A 344 23.11 -7.18 -9.38
N CYS A 345 23.96 -8.00 -8.77
CA CYS A 345 23.70 -9.40 -8.49
C CYS A 345 22.33 -9.51 -7.84
N GLY A 346 21.48 -10.43 -8.30
CA GLY A 346 20.13 -10.67 -7.74
C GLY A 346 20.11 -11.22 -6.30
N VAL A 347 21.10 -10.88 -5.48
CA VAL A 347 21.25 -11.19 -4.06
C VAL A 347 21.15 -9.90 -3.27
N VAL A 348 20.29 -9.88 -2.25
CA VAL A 348 20.00 -8.68 -1.48
C VAL A 348 19.97 -8.94 0.02
N GLY A 349 20.35 -7.94 0.80
CA GLY A 349 20.21 -7.92 2.26
C GLY A 349 19.02 -7.05 2.64
N THR A 350 18.27 -7.45 3.67
CA THR A 350 17.11 -6.70 4.17
C THR A 350 17.42 -5.94 5.46
N ASP A 351 18.65 -5.98 5.96
CA ASP A 351 19.04 -5.23 7.16
C ASP A 351 19.34 -3.75 6.85
N GLU A 352 19.78 -2.98 7.86
CA GLU A 352 20.38 -1.66 7.63
C GLU A 352 21.60 -1.79 6.69
N ALA A 353 21.69 -0.87 5.73
CA ALA A 353 22.74 -0.89 4.72
C ALA A 353 23.91 0.01 5.16
N SER A 354 25.13 -0.35 4.77
CA SER A 354 26.33 0.45 5.03
C SER A 354 27.15 0.67 3.77
N ILE A 355 28.08 1.63 3.82
CA ILE A 355 29.00 1.93 2.71
C ILE A 355 29.91 0.74 2.37
N ASP A 356 30.21 -0.12 3.36
CA ASP A 356 31.08 -1.29 3.23
C ASP A 356 30.32 -2.55 2.76
N GLY A 357 29.01 -2.45 2.54
CA GLY A 357 28.19 -3.58 2.13
C GLY A 357 28.58 -4.16 0.76
N THR A 358 28.33 -5.45 0.56
CA THR A 358 28.77 -6.21 -0.62
C THR A 358 27.63 -6.63 -1.55
N ILE A 359 26.38 -6.54 -1.10
CA ILE A 359 25.19 -6.98 -1.84
C ILE A 359 24.14 -5.86 -1.98
N GLY A 360 23.13 -6.06 -2.83
CA GLY A 360 22.05 -5.08 -3.02
C GLY A 360 21.14 -4.95 -1.80
N ARG A 361 20.28 -3.93 -1.80
CA ARG A 361 19.30 -3.69 -0.73
C ARG A 361 17.95 -4.29 -1.11
N GLY A 362 17.34 -5.06 -0.21
CA GLY A 362 16.01 -5.64 -0.39
C GLY A 362 15.00 -4.93 0.50
N GLU A 363 13.84 -4.59 -0.04
CA GLU A 363 12.76 -3.98 0.73
C GLU A 363 11.39 -4.58 0.37
N PHE A 364 10.50 -4.72 1.35
CA PHE A 364 9.16 -5.25 1.14
C PHE A 364 8.15 -4.14 0.86
N GLU A 365 7.20 -4.43 -0.02
CA GLU A 365 5.94 -3.68 -0.18
C GLU A 365 4.80 -4.53 0.40
N GLY A 366 4.87 -4.79 1.70
CA GLY A 366 4.01 -5.74 2.40
C GLY A 366 2.66 -5.19 2.88
N LEU A 367 2.24 -4.05 2.35
CA LEU A 367 1.00 -3.37 2.70
C LEU A 367 0.19 -3.09 1.45
N ASN A 368 -1.10 -3.35 1.53
CA ASN A 368 -2.06 -2.84 0.57
C ASN A 368 -3.18 -2.10 1.32
N ASP A 369 -3.34 -0.82 1.03
CA ASP A 369 -4.37 0.04 1.63
C ASP A 369 -5.65 -0.03 0.77
N GLU A 370 -6.67 -0.67 1.33
CA GLU A 370 -7.99 -0.91 0.74
C GLU A 370 -9.05 0.01 1.38
N SER A 371 -8.64 1.16 1.92
CA SER A 371 -9.59 2.15 2.43
C SER A 371 -10.45 2.73 1.30
N ASN A 372 -11.72 3.01 1.61
CA ASN A 372 -12.63 3.63 0.65
C ASN A 372 -12.31 5.13 0.49
N ASN A 373 -11.48 5.45 -0.48
CA ASN A 373 -11.04 6.81 -0.75
C ASN A 373 -11.95 7.57 -1.75
N LEU A 374 -13.17 7.08 -2.01
CA LEU A 374 -14.05 7.65 -3.04
C LEU A 374 -14.28 9.16 -2.82
N GLU A 375 -14.67 9.55 -1.62
CA GLU A 375 -14.97 10.95 -1.28
C GLU A 375 -13.74 11.85 -1.43
N LEU A 376 -12.59 11.43 -0.88
CA LEU A 376 -11.32 12.14 -0.98
C LEU A 376 -10.84 12.30 -2.44
N PHE A 377 -11.08 11.30 -3.29
CA PHE A 377 -10.77 11.45 -4.72
C PHE A 377 -11.77 12.36 -5.42
N MET A 378 -13.06 12.36 -5.04
CA MET A 378 -14.07 13.23 -5.64
C MET A 378 -13.80 14.72 -5.39
N GLU A 379 -13.16 15.08 -4.28
CA GLU A 379 -12.72 16.46 -4.01
C GLU A 379 -11.81 17.01 -5.12
N ARG A 380 -11.07 16.14 -5.80
CA ARG A 380 -10.21 16.51 -6.94
C ARG A 380 -10.98 16.84 -8.23
N PHE A 381 -12.28 16.60 -8.24
CA PHE A 381 -13.17 16.76 -9.39
C PHE A 381 -14.31 17.75 -9.11
N GLU A 382 -14.16 18.66 -8.15
CA GLU A 382 -15.22 19.54 -7.65
C GLU A 382 -16.10 20.17 -8.75
N ALA A 383 -15.49 20.89 -9.71
CA ALA A 383 -16.23 21.52 -10.80
C ALA A 383 -16.99 20.50 -11.68
N PHE A 384 -16.37 19.35 -11.96
CA PHE A 384 -17.00 18.29 -12.76
C PHE A 384 -18.14 17.61 -11.99
N LYS A 385 -17.92 17.28 -10.71
CA LYS A 385 -18.95 16.75 -9.81
C LYS A 385 -20.16 17.68 -9.76
N PHE A 386 -19.92 18.97 -9.56
CA PHE A 386 -20.98 19.96 -9.48
C PHE A 386 -21.78 20.08 -10.80
N MET A 387 -21.12 20.03 -11.96
CA MET A 387 -21.81 19.98 -13.27
C MET A 387 -22.71 18.75 -13.38
N MET A 388 -22.25 17.58 -12.93
CA MET A 388 -23.03 16.35 -12.97
C MET A 388 -24.23 16.41 -12.03
N GLU A 389 -24.07 16.98 -10.84
CA GLU A 389 -25.16 17.21 -9.87
C GLU A 389 -26.24 18.16 -10.42
N LYS A 390 -25.83 19.28 -11.04
CA LYS A 390 -26.77 20.22 -11.67
C LYS A 390 -27.54 19.59 -12.83
N PHE A 391 -26.88 18.74 -13.61
CA PHE A 391 -27.55 17.98 -14.65
C PHE A 391 -28.53 16.96 -14.06
N ALA A 392 -28.15 16.26 -12.99
CA ALA A 392 -29.01 15.30 -12.30
C ALA A 392 -30.29 15.95 -11.75
N GLU A 393 -30.15 17.11 -11.10
CA GLU A 393 -31.26 17.94 -10.59
C GLU A 393 -32.20 18.36 -11.72
N LYS A 394 -31.65 18.88 -12.84
CA LYS A 394 -32.44 19.35 -13.98
C LYS A 394 -33.30 18.26 -14.63
N HIS A 395 -32.83 17.02 -14.63
CA HIS A 395 -33.49 15.88 -15.30
C HIS A 395 -34.15 14.89 -14.34
N ASP A 396 -34.13 15.17 -13.03
CA ASP A 396 -34.66 14.30 -11.97
C ASP A 396 -34.14 12.85 -12.07
N ILE A 397 -32.82 12.70 -12.18
CA ILE A 397 -32.16 11.39 -12.31
C ILE A 397 -31.20 11.14 -11.15
N THR A 398 -31.02 9.86 -10.82
CA THR A 398 -29.98 9.42 -9.88
C THR A 398 -28.71 9.05 -10.65
N MET A 399 -27.55 9.41 -10.09
CA MET A 399 -26.25 9.04 -10.64
C MET A 399 -25.44 8.22 -9.63
N THR A 400 -24.66 7.27 -10.13
CA THR A 400 -23.74 6.48 -9.30
C THR A 400 -22.28 6.85 -9.65
N PRO A 401 -21.52 7.47 -8.74
CA PRO A 401 -20.11 7.74 -8.95
C PRO A 401 -19.26 6.47 -8.76
N LYS A 402 -18.20 6.31 -9.56
CA LYS A 402 -17.22 5.24 -9.45
C LYS A 402 -15.82 5.77 -9.77
N ILE A 403 -14.84 5.43 -8.95
CA ILE A 403 -13.43 5.78 -9.17
C ILE A 403 -12.68 4.58 -9.73
N HIS A 404 -11.92 4.81 -10.81
CA HIS A 404 -11.01 3.83 -11.41
C HIS A 404 -9.57 4.31 -11.25
N LYS A 405 -8.69 3.48 -10.69
CA LYS A 405 -7.26 3.80 -10.52
C LYS A 405 -6.52 3.57 -11.85
N LEU A 406 -5.73 4.55 -12.31
CA LEU A 406 -4.90 4.32 -13.50
C LEU A 406 -3.76 3.34 -13.18
N PRO A 407 -3.48 2.35 -14.05
CA PRO A 407 -2.49 1.32 -13.77
C PRO A 407 -1.05 1.78 -14.05
N LYS A 408 -0.11 1.29 -13.24
CA LYS A 408 1.32 1.39 -13.53
C LYS A 408 1.67 0.60 -14.79
N LEU A 409 2.21 1.26 -15.81
CA LEU A 409 2.65 0.62 -17.05
C LEU A 409 4.14 0.82 -17.28
N ARG A 410 4.91 -0.27 -17.24
CA ARG A 410 6.37 -0.27 -17.45
C ARG A 410 7.04 0.80 -16.56
N ARG A 411 7.82 1.69 -17.16
CA ARG A 411 8.52 2.80 -16.49
C ARG A 411 7.71 4.11 -16.47
N SER A 412 6.47 4.12 -16.97
CA SER A 412 5.64 5.32 -17.00
C SER A 412 5.16 5.69 -15.59
N LYS A 413 5.33 6.96 -15.20
CA LYS A 413 4.82 7.52 -13.94
C LYS A 413 3.50 8.29 -14.10
N LEU A 414 2.84 8.20 -15.26
CA LEU A 414 1.62 8.98 -15.53
C LEU A 414 0.39 8.51 -14.71
N HIS A 415 0.46 7.31 -14.15
CA HIS A 415 -0.49 6.80 -13.17
C HIS A 415 -0.37 7.45 -11.78
N ILE A 416 0.60 8.36 -11.59
CA ILE A 416 0.84 9.10 -10.35
C ILE A 416 0.68 10.61 -10.63
N THR A 417 0.08 11.34 -9.69
CA THR A 417 -0.03 12.81 -9.70
C THR A 417 1.20 13.48 -9.08
N SER A 418 1.35 14.79 -9.26
CA SER A 418 2.53 15.52 -8.76
C SER A 418 2.73 15.48 -7.25
N ASP A 419 1.67 15.26 -6.48
CA ASP A 419 1.68 15.07 -5.02
C ASP A 419 1.96 13.62 -4.59
N GLY A 420 2.28 12.71 -5.54
CA GLY A 420 2.61 11.32 -5.25
C GLY A 420 1.40 10.40 -5.01
N ASN A 421 0.18 10.85 -5.27
CA ASN A 421 -1.03 10.02 -5.21
C ASN A 421 -1.32 9.30 -6.54
N ILE A 422 -2.15 8.26 -6.48
CA ILE A 422 -2.58 7.55 -7.69
C ILE A 422 -3.51 8.45 -8.47
N ARG A 423 -3.24 8.63 -9.77
CA ARG A 423 -4.13 9.33 -10.69
C ARG A 423 -5.36 8.48 -10.94
N THR A 424 -6.53 9.07 -10.77
CA THR A 424 -7.82 8.39 -10.91
C THR A 424 -8.60 8.87 -12.12
N LEU A 425 -9.59 8.07 -12.48
CA LEU A 425 -10.62 8.36 -13.47
C LEU A 425 -11.97 8.29 -12.73
N LEU A 426 -12.68 9.41 -12.64
CA LEU A 426 -14.03 9.47 -12.09
C LEU A 426 -15.05 9.15 -13.19
N GLU A 427 -15.97 8.25 -12.89
CA GLU A 427 -17.10 7.88 -13.72
C GLU A 427 -18.41 8.24 -13.00
N PHE A 428 -19.36 8.83 -13.71
CA PHE A 428 -20.77 8.87 -13.30
C PHE A 428 -21.60 7.99 -14.23
N ARG A 429 -22.36 7.05 -13.65
CA ARG A 429 -23.34 6.21 -14.36
C ARG A 429 -24.76 6.65 -14.09
N PHE A 430 -25.59 6.71 -15.12
CA PHE A 430 -27.03 6.98 -14.98
C PHE A 430 -27.83 6.45 -16.17
N GLU A 431 -29.14 6.29 -15.96
CA GLU A 431 -30.11 6.00 -17.01
C GLU A 431 -30.92 7.26 -17.32
N LEU A 432 -31.12 7.56 -18.60
CA LEU A 432 -32.03 8.61 -19.05
C LEU A 432 -32.78 8.13 -20.29
N LEU A 433 -34.12 8.16 -20.24
CA LEU A 433 -35.00 7.69 -21.33
C LEU A 433 -34.64 6.27 -21.83
N HIS A 434 -34.43 5.33 -20.91
CA HIS A 434 -34.08 3.93 -21.21
C HIS A 434 -32.77 3.75 -21.98
N LYS A 435 -31.83 4.69 -21.79
CA LYS A 435 -30.46 4.63 -22.29
C LYS A 435 -29.49 4.82 -21.15
N ASN A 436 -28.47 3.96 -21.12
CA ASN A 436 -27.42 4.00 -20.13
C ASN A 436 -26.30 4.93 -20.59
N PHE A 437 -25.81 5.75 -19.66
CA PHE A 437 -24.72 6.68 -19.88
C PHE A 437 -23.62 6.46 -18.85
N SER A 438 -22.37 6.59 -19.31
CA SER A 438 -21.17 6.71 -18.47
C SER A 438 -20.41 7.96 -18.88
N VAL A 439 -20.12 8.83 -17.92
CA VAL A 439 -19.40 10.09 -18.13
C VAL A 439 -18.12 10.07 -17.34
N PHE A 440 -17.01 10.41 -17.97
CA PHE A 440 -15.68 10.21 -17.43
C PHE A 440 -14.83 11.48 -17.40
N GLU A 441 -14.08 11.63 -16.31
CA GLU A 441 -13.13 12.71 -16.09
C GLU A 441 -11.82 12.14 -15.51
N ILE A 442 -10.66 12.58 -16.01
CA ILE A 442 -9.34 12.12 -15.53
C ILE A 442 -8.80 13.14 -14.52
N ASP A 443 -8.24 12.67 -13.40
CA ASP A 443 -7.58 13.54 -12.43
C ASP A 443 -6.38 14.22 -13.12
N VAL A 444 -6.49 15.54 -13.31
CA VAL A 444 -5.44 16.41 -13.87
C VAL A 444 -5.15 17.58 -12.95
N THR A 445 -5.39 17.42 -11.65
CA THR A 445 -5.10 18.43 -10.61
C THR A 445 -3.67 18.96 -10.64
N ASP A 446 -2.73 18.14 -11.09
CA ASP A 446 -1.33 18.53 -11.30
C ASP A 446 -1.05 19.30 -12.60
N ASN A 447 -2.11 19.73 -13.31
CA ASN A 447 -2.07 20.49 -14.56
C ASN A 447 -1.17 19.88 -15.65
N ARG A 448 -0.91 18.56 -15.58
CA ARG A 448 -0.06 17.85 -16.56
C ARG A 448 -0.61 17.98 -17.98
N LYS A 449 -1.94 18.01 -18.12
CA LYS A 449 -2.61 18.04 -19.40
C LYS A 449 -4.06 18.46 -19.27
N LYS A 450 -4.53 19.25 -20.22
CA LYS A 450 -5.96 19.53 -20.39
C LYS A 450 -6.57 18.45 -21.28
N LEU A 451 -7.61 17.80 -20.78
CA LEU A 451 -8.38 16.76 -21.47
C LEU A 451 -9.84 17.16 -21.42
N SER A 452 -10.63 16.83 -22.44
CA SER A 452 -12.08 16.99 -22.40
C SER A 452 -12.74 15.95 -21.50
N THR A 453 -13.98 16.18 -21.08
CA THR A 453 -14.83 15.14 -20.49
C THR A 453 -15.25 14.15 -21.58
N LEU A 454 -15.21 12.85 -21.30
CA LEU A 454 -15.68 11.80 -22.22
C LEU A 454 -17.10 11.36 -21.82
N ILE A 455 -18.00 11.28 -22.80
CA ILE A 455 -19.40 10.92 -22.60
C ILE A 455 -19.69 9.71 -23.47
N LEU A 456 -20.09 8.60 -22.86
CA LEU A 456 -20.40 7.35 -23.53
C LEU A 456 -21.87 6.98 -23.30
N ARG A 457 -22.64 6.87 -24.37
CA ARG A 457 -23.92 6.15 -24.32
C ARG A 457 -23.65 4.67 -24.51
N VAL A 458 -23.86 3.88 -23.47
CA VAL A 458 -23.49 2.46 -23.41
C VAL A 458 -24.61 1.62 -24.00
N ASN A 459 -24.27 0.70 -24.91
CA ASN A 459 -25.22 -0.29 -25.43
C ASN A 459 -25.22 -1.57 -24.59
N ASP A 460 -24.05 -1.98 -24.09
CA ASP A 460 -23.85 -3.17 -23.27
C ASP A 460 -23.22 -2.81 -21.92
N THR A 461 -24.00 -2.95 -20.86
CA THR A 461 -23.57 -2.66 -19.49
C THR A 461 -22.84 -3.82 -18.83
N GLU A 462 -22.97 -5.05 -19.32
CA GLU A 462 -22.40 -6.24 -18.69
C GLU A 462 -20.86 -6.25 -18.78
N HIS A 463 -20.32 -5.80 -19.92
CA HIS A 463 -18.87 -5.77 -20.17
C HIS A 463 -18.21 -4.41 -19.88
N LEU A 464 -18.97 -3.42 -19.43
CA LEU A 464 -18.50 -2.04 -19.25
C LEU A 464 -17.28 -1.94 -18.33
N ASP A 465 -17.25 -2.67 -17.22
CA ASP A 465 -16.12 -2.63 -16.28
C ASP A 465 -14.81 -3.14 -16.90
N SER A 466 -14.87 -4.21 -17.69
CA SER A 466 -13.70 -4.74 -18.39
C SER A 466 -13.20 -3.78 -19.47
N ILE A 467 -14.12 -3.11 -20.17
CA ILE A 467 -13.78 -2.07 -21.16
C ILE A 467 -13.08 -0.89 -20.48
N ILE A 468 -13.57 -0.47 -19.31
CA ILE A 468 -12.96 0.63 -18.55
C ILE A 468 -11.55 0.24 -18.07
N GLU A 469 -11.34 -1.00 -17.60
CA GLU A 469 -10.01 -1.49 -17.26
C GLU A 469 -9.02 -1.40 -18.44
N GLU A 470 -9.42 -1.80 -19.65
CA GLU A 470 -8.59 -1.66 -20.85
C GLU A 470 -8.41 -0.19 -21.27
N MET A 471 -9.45 0.63 -21.12
CA MET A 471 -9.39 2.07 -21.36
C MET A 471 -8.37 2.75 -20.46
N THR A 472 -8.34 2.45 -19.16
CA THR A 472 -7.36 3.05 -18.23
C THR A 472 -5.91 2.72 -18.62
N LYS A 473 -5.66 1.49 -19.09
CA LYS A 473 -4.35 1.11 -19.65
C LYS A 473 -4.01 1.96 -20.88
N LYS A 474 -4.95 2.10 -21.83
CA LYS A 474 -4.75 2.92 -23.04
C LYS A 474 -4.51 4.40 -22.71
N ILE A 475 -5.22 4.96 -21.73
CA ILE A 475 -5.03 6.35 -21.28
C ILE A 475 -3.57 6.57 -20.85
N VAL A 476 -3.01 5.65 -20.06
CA VAL A 476 -1.61 5.71 -19.64
C VAL A 476 -0.64 5.51 -20.81
N GLN A 477 -0.92 4.56 -21.72
CA GLN A 477 -0.11 4.31 -22.92
C GLN A 477 -0.05 5.50 -23.88
N GLN A 478 -1.15 6.25 -24.00
CA GLN A 478 -1.29 7.39 -24.90
C GLN A 478 -0.92 8.72 -24.24
N SER A 479 -0.19 8.66 -23.13
CA SER A 479 0.28 9.81 -22.37
C SER A 479 -0.84 10.73 -21.89
N LEU A 480 -1.80 10.15 -21.15
CA LEU A 480 -3.02 10.80 -20.66
C LEU A 480 -3.83 11.35 -21.84
N ARG A 481 -4.37 10.47 -22.69
CA ARG A 481 -5.33 10.81 -23.75
C ARG A 481 -6.46 9.81 -23.73
N TRP A 482 -7.66 10.26 -24.08
CA TRP A 482 -8.73 9.34 -24.43
C TRP A 482 -8.31 8.49 -25.63
N PRO A 483 -8.68 7.20 -25.65
CA PRO A 483 -8.73 6.45 -26.89
C PRO A 483 -9.54 7.22 -27.95
N THR A 484 -9.25 6.98 -29.23
CA THR A 484 -10.00 7.59 -30.32
C THR A 484 -11.48 7.21 -30.22
N LEU A 485 -12.40 8.07 -30.66
CA LEU A 485 -13.84 7.77 -30.56
C LEU A 485 -14.24 6.45 -31.24
N LYS A 486 -13.51 6.05 -32.29
CA LYS A 486 -13.66 4.75 -32.97
C LYS A 486 -13.49 3.55 -32.04
N TYR A 487 -12.66 3.68 -31.01
CA TYR A 487 -12.48 2.63 -30.00
C TYR A 487 -13.79 2.27 -29.29
N PHE A 488 -14.75 3.19 -29.24
CA PHE A 488 -16.02 2.99 -28.53
C PHE A 488 -17.17 2.53 -29.43
N GLU A 489 -16.97 2.40 -30.74
CA GLU A 489 -18.05 2.10 -31.71
C GLU A 489 -18.74 0.75 -31.42
N ASP A 490 -17.98 -0.24 -30.96
CA ASP A 490 -18.50 -1.57 -30.60
C ASP A 490 -19.26 -1.56 -29.26
N TYR A 491 -19.04 -0.55 -28.41
CA TYR A 491 -19.59 -0.48 -27.05
C TYR A 491 -20.75 0.52 -26.92
N GLY A 492 -20.81 1.51 -27.82
CA GLY A 492 -21.70 2.64 -27.65
C GLY A 492 -21.48 3.79 -28.61
N LEU A 493 -22.06 4.93 -28.26
CA LEU A 493 -21.82 6.20 -28.95
C LEU A 493 -21.05 7.13 -28.01
N ALA A 494 -19.83 7.51 -28.41
CA ALA A 494 -18.97 8.38 -27.62
C ALA A 494 -18.93 9.81 -28.18
N LYS A 495 -18.90 10.80 -27.27
CA LYS A 495 -18.60 12.21 -27.55
C LYS A 495 -17.68 12.78 -26.49
N THR A 496 -17.09 13.93 -26.78
CA THR A 496 -16.29 14.67 -25.80
C THR A 496 -16.83 16.08 -25.61
N LEU A 497 -16.64 16.62 -24.42
CA LEU A 497 -17.03 17.98 -24.03
C LEU A 497 -15.80 18.73 -23.56
N HIS A 498 -15.50 19.86 -24.22
CA HIS A 498 -14.39 20.72 -23.80
C HIS A 498 -14.76 21.53 -22.56
N HIS A 499 -13.85 21.52 -21.58
CA HIS A 499 -13.96 22.36 -20.40
C HIS A 499 -13.95 23.85 -20.74
N PRO A 500 -14.56 24.68 -19.91
CA PRO A 500 -14.33 26.12 -19.92
C PRO A 500 -12.84 26.46 -19.70
N LYS A 501 -12.46 27.69 -20.04
CA LYS A 501 -11.04 28.10 -20.01
C LYS A 501 -10.46 28.15 -18.59
N ASN A 502 -11.28 28.56 -17.61
CA ASN A 502 -10.88 28.80 -16.23
C ASN A 502 -11.55 27.81 -15.26
N LEU A 503 -11.44 26.50 -15.54
CA LEU A 503 -12.09 25.42 -14.77
C LEU A 503 -11.81 25.48 -13.25
N ASN A 504 -10.62 25.93 -12.85
CA ASN A 504 -10.22 25.94 -11.43
C ASN A 504 -10.74 27.17 -10.67
N GLU A 505 -11.25 28.18 -11.37
CA GLU A 505 -11.81 29.42 -10.80
C GLU A 505 -13.33 29.49 -10.99
N LEU A 506 -13.91 28.40 -11.49
CA LEU A 506 -15.29 28.32 -11.90
C LEU A 506 -16.19 28.13 -10.68
N ASN A 507 -17.05 29.11 -10.43
CA ASN A 507 -18.08 29.03 -9.42
C ASN A 507 -19.44 28.70 -10.04
N GLU A 508 -20.35 28.18 -9.21
CA GLU A 508 -21.69 27.73 -9.60
C GLU A 508 -22.52 28.82 -10.27
N SER A 509 -22.32 30.06 -9.82
CA SER A 509 -23.03 31.26 -10.30
C SER A 509 -22.46 31.85 -11.59
N SER A 510 -21.37 31.29 -12.11
CA SER A 510 -20.71 31.86 -13.28
C SER A 510 -21.45 31.48 -14.56
N HIS A 511 -21.62 32.46 -15.45
CA HIS A 511 -22.22 32.23 -16.75
C HIS A 511 -21.47 31.16 -17.57
N GLU A 512 -20.14 31.06 -17.40
CA GLU A 512 -19.34 30.01 -18.05
C GLU A 512 -19.72 28.60 -17.57
N PHE A 513 -20.11 28.45 -16.30
CA PHE A 513 -20.57 27.18 -15.75
C PHE A 513 -21.92 26.77 -16.34
N GLU A 514 -22.89 27.70 -16.38
CA GLU A 514 -24.21 27.46 -16.98
C GLU A 514 -24.08 27.01 -18.44
N LEU A 515 -23.27 27.71 -19.22
CA LEU A 515 -22.95 27.34 -20.61
C LEU A 515 -22.27 25.97 -20.72
N TRP A 516 -21.53 25.54 -19.70
CA TRP A 516 -20.94 24.20 -19.68
C TRP A 516 -22.00 23.11 -19.48
N VAL A 517 -22.91 23.31 -18.52
CA VAL A 517 -24.07 22.42 -18.28
C VAL A 517 -24.98 22.36 -19.50
N GLU A 518 -25.25 23.49 -20.17
CA GLU A 518 -26.06 23.52 -21.39
C GLU A 518 -25.42 22.76 -22.56
N ARG A 519 -24.10 22.91 -22.74
CA ARG A 519 -23.36 22.15 -23.77
C ARG A 519 -23.37 20.65 -23.46
N PHE A 520 -23.27 20.27 -22.18
CA PHE A 520 -23.41 18.89 -21.75
C PHE A 520 -24.81 18.34 -22.08
N ASP A 521 -25.87 19.06 -21.70
CA ASP A 521 -27.27 18.70 -21.98
C ASP A 521 -27.53 18.54 -23.50
N LYS A 522 -26.97 19.44 -24.31
CA LYS A 522 -27.03 19.35 -25.78
C LYS A 522 -26.39 18.06 -26.29
N ILE A 523 -25.21 17.67 -25.78
CA ILE A 523 -24.54 16.44 -26.18
C ILE A 523 -25.38 15.21 -25.83
N ILE A 524 -25.96 15.17 -24.62
CA ILE A 524 -26.83 14.07 -24.21
C ILE A 524 -28.05 13.94 -25.14
N LYS A 525 -28.72 15.06 -25.47
CA LYS A 525 -29.84 15.10 -26.43
C LYS A 525 -29.43 14.57 -27.81
N GLU A 526 -28.25 14.94 -28.31
CA GLU A 526 -27.73 14.43 -29.58
C GLU A 526 -27.46 12.92 -29.55
N LEU A 527 -26.97 12.38 -28.43
CA LEU A 527 -26.74 10.94 -28.23
C LEU A 527 -28.04 10.14 -28.10
N LEU A 528 -29.12 10.77 -27.63
CA LEU A 528 -30.47 10.21 -27.60
C LEU A 528 -31.11 10.18 -29.01
N GLN A 529 -30.94 11.24 -29.80
CA GLN A 529 -31.58 11.38 -31.12
C GLN A 529 -31.01 10.46 -32.22
N LYS A 530 -29.75 10.03 -32.11
CA LYS A 530 -29.08 9.15 -33.09
C LYS A 530 -29.64 7.71 -33.19
N VAL A 531 -30.85 7.46 -32.67
CA VAL A 531 -31.57 6.18 -32.76
C VAL A 531 -32.47 6.08 -34.00
N LYS A 532 -32.73 7.17 -34.74
CA LYS A 532 -33.70 7.17 -35.86
C LYS A 532 -33.18 6.79 -37.26
N LEU A 533 -31.99 6.23 -37.39
CA LEU A 533 -31.47 5.77 -38.70
C LEU A 533 -30.87 4.37 -38.58
N LYS A 534 -31.74 3.37 -38.62
CA LYS A 534 -31.43 2.06 -39.20
C LYS A 534 -32.63 1.62 -40.03
#